data_AF-A0A0F6YFX0-F1
#
_entry.id   AF-A0A0F6YFX0-F1
#
_cell.length_a   1.000
_cell.length_b   1.000
_cell.length_c   1.000
_cell.angle_alpha   90.00
_cell.angle_beta   90.00
_cell.angle_gamma   90.00
#
_symmetry.space_group_name_H-M   'P 1'
#
loop_
_entity.id
_entity.type
_entity.pdbx_description
1 polymer ?
#
loop_
_entity_poly.entity_id
_entity_poly.type
_entity_poly.pdbx_seq_one_letter_code
_entity_poly.pdbx_strand_id
1 'polypeptide(L)'
;MATGPWLWALVAAALFGASTPAAKALLGAIGPFTLAGLLYLGAALAVAPSARAWPRAALREGATRWRLGGAVLFGGVIGPALLMLGLRAASVSVREPLTTVSIVATGLLAVALLMLPRDRHAHAHRHERTRHAHWHRHDDAHHTHAHERLPRFGWHFHEHDHDAIEHVHPHEPDLHHRHSH
;
A
#
# COMPACT_ATOMS: atom_id res chain seq x y z
N MET A 1 2.03 -1.13 24.98
CA MET A 1 3.02 -1.92 24.24
C MET A 1 2.63 -1.88 22.78
N ALA A 2 3.36 -1.15 21.93
CA ALA A 2 3.07 -1.08 20.51
C ALA A 2 3.39 -2.45 19.89
N THR A 3 2.38 -3.14 19.36
CA THR A 3 2.60 -4.37 18.58
C THR A 3 3.45 -3.99 17.36
N GLY A 4 4.68 -4.49 17.29
CA GLY A 4 5.56 -4.24 16.15
C GLY A 4 4.94 -4.70 14.82
N PRO A 5 5.39 -4.17 13.67
CA PRO A 5 4.83 -4.47 12.34
C PRO A 5 4.87 -5.97 11.99
N TRP A 6 5.73 -6.74 12.66
CA TRP A 6 5.86 -8.19 12.51
C TRP A 6 4.59 -8.98 12.83
N LEU A 7 3.81 -8.55 13.85
CA LEU A 7 2.56 -9.21 14.19
C LEU A 7 1.56 -9.10 13.04
N TRP A 8 1.44 -7.91 12.46
CA TRP A 8 0.57 -7.66 11.31
C TRP A 8 1.02 -8.44 10.08
N ALA A 9 2.34 -8.56 9.86
CA ALA A 9 2.88 -9.37 8.78
C ALA A 9 2.54 -10.86 8.93
N LEU A 10 2.67 -11.42 10.16
CA LEU A 10 2.31 -12.81 10.44
C LEU A 10 0.80 -13.07 10.28
N VAL A 11 -0.03 -12.14 10.77
CA VAL A 11 -1.49 -12.22 10.60
C VAL A 11 -1.87 -12.17 9.12
N ALA A 12 -1.28 -11.26 8.35
CA ALA A 12 -1.52 -11.16 6.90
C ALA A 12 -1.10 -12.44 6.16
N ALA A 13 0.07 -13.00 6.49
CA ALA A 13 0.55 -14.25 5.90
C ALA A 13 -0.38 -15.43 6.21
N ALA A 14 -0.83 -15.56 7.46
CA ALA A 14 -1.76 -16.60 7.88
C ALA A 14 -3.13 -16.48 7.17
N LEU A 15 -3.69 -15.27 7.11
CA LEU A 15 -4.96 -15.02 6.41
C LEU A 15 -4.85 -15.30 4.90
N PHE A 16 -3.74 -14.88 4.29
CA PHE A 16 -3.47 -15.16 2.87
C PHE A 16 -3.38 -16.66 2.61
N GLY A 17 -2.60 -17.40 3.40
CA GLY A 17 -2.47 -18.85 3.27
C GLY A 17 -3.78 -19.61 3.48
N ALA A 18 -4.60 -19.16 4.43
CA ALA A 18 -5.91 -19.77 4.72
C ALA A 18 -6.98 -19.45 3.65
N SER A 19 -6.87 -18.31 2.95
CA SER A 19 -7.90 -17.84 2.02
C SER A 19 -8.18 -18.80 0.85
N THR A 20 -7.13 -19.41 0.28
CA THR A 20 -7.25 -20.31 -0.89
C THR A 20 -7.95 -21.64 -0.55
N PRO A 21 -7.53 -22.41 0.47
CA PRO A 21 -8.23 -23.64 0.84
C PRO A 21 -9.66 -23.36 1.35
N ALA A 22 -9.88 -22.26 2.08
CA ALA A 22 -11.22 -21.86 2.50
C ALA A 22 -12.11 -21.54 1.28
N ALA A 23 -11.66 -20.69 0.37
CA ALA A 23 -12.41 -20.36 -0.85
C ALA A 23 -12.75 -21.60 -1.67
N LYS A 24 -11.79 -22.54 -1.82
CA LYS A 24 -12.03 -23.81 -2.53
C LYS A 24 -13.08 -24.68 -1.85
N ALA A 25 -13.05 -24.80 -0.52
CA ALA A 25 -14.04 -25.56 0.24
C ALA A 25 -15.45 -24.96 0.11
N LEU A 26 -15.57 -23.62 0.15
CA LEU A 26 -16.82 -22.90 0.00
C LEU A 26 -17.36 -22.91 -1.45
N LEU A 27 -16.47 -22.97 -2.45
CA LEU A 27 -16.85 -22.90 -3.87
C LEU A 27 -17.84 -24.00 -4.27
N GLY A 28 -17.69 -25.20 -3.69
CA GLY A 28 -18.57 -26.34 -3.95
C GLY A 28 -19.98 -26.20 -3.36
N ALA A 29 -20.17 -25.35 -2.35
CA ALA A 29 -21.43 -25.22 -1.63
C ALA A 29 -22.29 -24.03 -2.11
N ILE A 30 -21.67 -22.88 -2.39
CA ILE A 30 -22.40 -21.62 -2.64
C ILE A 30 -22.19 -21.05 -4.05
N GLY A 31 -21.33 -21.69 -4.87
CA GLY A 31 -21.06 -21.30 -6.24
C GLY A 31 -20.09 -20.11 -6.38
N PRO A 32 -19.46 -19.95 -7.56
CA PRO A 32 -18.34 -19.01 -7.77
C PRO A 32 -18.73 -17.54 -7.66
N PHE A 33 -19.87 -17.14 -8.21
CA PHE A 33 -20.31 -15.75 -8.20
C PHE A 33 -20.75 -15.28 -6.82
N THR A 34 -21.48 -16.13 -6.08
CA THR A 34 -21.90 -15.84 -4.70
C THR A 34 -20.70 -15.72 -3.77
N LEU A 35 -19.74 -16.64 -3.88
CA LEU A 35 -18.51 -16.58 -3.09
C LEU A 35 -17.71 -15.30 -3.39
N ALA A 36 -17.55 -14.94 -4.67
CA ALA A 36 -16.90 -13.69 -5.05
C ALA A 36 -17.61 -12.46 -4.44
N GLY A 37 -18.95 -12.41 -4.52
CA GLY A 37 -19.75 -11.34 -3.92
C GLY A 37 -19.55 -11.21 -2.40
N LEU A 38 -19.53 -12.34 -1.67
CA LEU A 38 -19.30 -12.36 -0.23
C LEU A 38 -17.89 -11.89 0.15
N LEU A 39 -16.87 -12.30 -0.61
CA LEU A 39 -15.49 -11.85 -0.39
C LEU A 39 -15.35 -10.34 -0.61
N TYR A 40 -15.99 -9.80 -1.66
CA TYR A 40 -16.02 -8.35 -1.91
C TYR A 40 -16.75 -7.58 -0.82
N LEU A 41 -17.91 -8.09 -0.39
CA LEU A 41 -18.67 -7.46 0.69
C LEU A 41 -17.87 -7.45 1.99
N GLY A 42 -17.21 -8.57 2.34
CA GLY A 42 -16.35 -8.66 3.50
C GLY A 42 -15.18 -7.67 3.45
N ALA A 43 -14.50 -7.56 2.31
CA ALA A 43 -13.43 -6.59 2.10
C ALA A 43 -13.92 -5.14 2.23
N ALA A 44 -15.08 -4.81 1.65
CA ALA A 44 -15.68 -3.48 1.76
C ALA A 44 -16.01 -3.13 3.21
N LEU A 45 -16.60 -4.05 3.96
CA LEU A 45 -16.92 -3.86 5.39
C LEU A 45 -15.66 -3.70 6.24
N ALA A 46 -14.59 -4.45 5.94
CA ALA A 46 -13.32 -4.35 6.67
C ALA A 46 -12.64 -2.98 6.47
N VAL A 47 -12.74 -2.39 5.27
CA VAL A 47 -12.09 -1.11 4.93
C VAL A 47 -12.97 0.11 5.24
N ALA A 48 -14.30 -0.05 5.29
CA ALA A 48 -15.25 1.05 5.49
C ALA A 48 -14.97 1.97 6.72
N PRO A 49 -14.55 1.45 7.89
CA PRO A 49 -14.21 2.32 9.04
C PRO A 49 -13.01 3.22 8.75
N SER A 50 -12.00 2.70 8.05
CA SER A 50 -10.76 3.40 7.71
C SER A 50 -10.97 4.47 6.63
N ALA A 51 -11.97 4.29 5.76
CA ALA A 51 -12.28 5.20 4.67
C ALA A 51 -12.65 6.62 5.13
N ARG A 52 -13.08 6.79 6.39
CA ARG A 52 -13.40 8.10 6.97
C ARG A 52 -12.17 8.96 7.26
N ALA A 53 -11.01 8.33 7.48
CA ALA A 53 -9.75 9.01 7.78
C ALA A 53 -8.96 9.40 6.51
N TRP A 54 -9.42 9.02 5.32
CA TRP A 54 -8.68 9.27 4.08
C TRP A 54 -8.96 10.66 3.50
N PRO A 55 -7.91 11.41 3.08
CA PRO A 55 -8.09 12.73 2.47
C PRO A 55 -8.88 12.62 1.16
N ARG A 56 -10.08 13.20 1.13
CA ARG A 56 -10.98 13.14 -0.03
C ARG A 56 -10.60 14.09 -1.17
N ALA A 57 -9.53 14.87 -1.00
CA ALA A 57 -9.07 15.84 -2.00
C ALA A 57 -8.71 15.16 -3.34
N ALA A 58 -8.12 13.96 -3.30
CA ALA A 58 -7.74 13.20 -4.48
C ALA A 58 -8.94 12.73 -5.35
N LEU A 59 -10.13 12.63 -4.77
CA LEU A 59 -11.35 12.20 -5.50
C LEU A 59 -12.03 13.35 -6.25
N ARG A 60 -11.57 14.60 -6.07
CA ARG A 60 -12.18 15.78 -6.70
C ARG A 60 -11.75 15.97 -8.15
N GLU A 61 -10.64 15.37 -8.55
CA GLU A 61 -10.14 15.47 -9.92
C GLU A 61 -10.82 14.48 -10.87
N GLY A 62 -11.28 14.99 -12.02
CA GLY A 62 -12.05 14.23 -13.00
C GLY A 62 -11.31 13.06 -13.67
N ALA A 63 -9.98 13.18 -13.79
CA ALA A 63 -9.14 12.11 -14.35
C ALA A 63 -8.89 10.99 -13.33
N THR A 64 -8.70 11.35 -12.05
CA THR A 64 -8.45 10.42 -10.96
C THR A 64 -9.65 9.52 -10.69
N ARG A 65 -10.88 10.07 -10.71
CA ARG A 65 -12.12 9.27 -10.60
C ARG A 65 -12.27 8.24 -11.72
N TRP A 66 -11.87 8.57 -12.96
CA TRP A 66 -11.98 7.65 -14.09
C TRP A 66 -10.97 6.51 -13.98
N ARG A 67 -9.73 6.83 -13.61
CA ARG A 67 -8.68 5.82 -13.36
C ARG A 67 -9.07 4.89 -12.22
N LEU A 68 -9.62 5.42 -11.13
CA LEU A 68 -10.14 4.63 -10.01
C LEU A 68 -11.34 3.77 -10.43
N GLY A 69 -12.28 4.33 -11.19
CA GLY A 69 -13.41 3.57 -11.73
C GLY A 69 -12.96 2.41 -12.62
N GLY A 70 -11.97 2.64 -13.48
CA GLY A 70 -11.33 1.59 -14.28
C GLY A 70 -10.65 0.53 -13.41
N ALA A 71 -9.86 0.93 -12.41
CA ALA A 71 -9.21 -0.02 -11.49
C ALA A 71 -10.23 -0.89 -10.74
N VAL A 72 -11.34 -0.31 -10.27
CA VAL A 72 -12.43 -1.04 -9.61
C VAL A 72 -13.13 -1.98 -10.59
N LEU A 73 -13.45 -1.56 -11.81
CA LEU A 73 -14.13 -2.42 -12.78
C LEU A 73 -13.24 -3.58 -13.23
N PHE A 74 -12.04 -3.28 -13.73
CA PHE A 74 -11.16 -4.29 -14.30
C PHE A 74 -10.49 -5.14 -13.22
N GLY A 75 -9.93 -4.51 -12.19
CA GLY A 75 -9.24 -5.21 -11.10
C GLY A 75 -10.19 -5.74 -10.03
N GLY A 76 -11.27 -5.03 -9.74
CA GLY A 76 -12.22 -5.37 -8.68
C GLY A 76 -13.43 -6.19 -9.10
N VAL A 77 -13.81 -6.21 -10.38
CA VAL A 77 -15.00 -6.97 -10.83
C VAL A 77 -14.60 -8.05 -11.83
N ILE A 78 -13.93 -7.65 -12.92
CA ILE A 78 -13.60 -8.55 -14.02
C ILE A 78 -12.52 -9.56 -13.60
N GLY A 79 -11.42 -9.09 -13.00
CA GLY A 79 -10.32 -9.96 -12.55
C GLY A 79 -10.76 -11.12 -11.66
N PRO A 80 -11.49 -10.89 -10.56
CA PRO A 80 -11.99 -11.95 -9.67
C PRO A 80 -12.98 -12.89 -10.35
N ALA A 81 -13.86 -12.38 -11.22
CA ALA A 81 -14.79 -13.22 -11.98
C ALA A 81 -14.03 -14.18 -12.91
N LEU A 82 -13.00 -13.68 -13.61
CA LEU A 82 -12.11 -14.49 -14.45
C LEU A 82 -11.30 -15.48 -13.61
N LEU A 83 -10.81 -15.08 -12.44
CA LEU A 83 -10.11 -15.97 -11.51
C LEU A 83 -11.00 -17.13 -11.07
N MET A 84 -12.25 -16.87 -10.69
CA MET A 84 -13.20 -17.90 -10.28
C MET A 84 -13.57 -18.82 -11.45
N LEU A 85 -13.71 -18.28 -12.66
CA LEU A 85 -13.90 -19.08 -13.86
C LEU A 85 -12.70 -19.97 -14.15
N GLY A 86 -11.48 -19.44 -14.02
CA GLY A 86 -10.23 -20.19 -14.15
C GLY A 86 -10.09 -21.28 -13.09
N LEU A 87 -10.44 -21.00 -11.83
CA LEU A 87 -10.42 -21.98 -10.73
C LEU A 87 -11.43 -23.11 -10.97
N ARG A 88 -12.62 -22.78 -11.49
CA ARG A 88 -13.61 -23.77 -11.91
C ARG A 88 -13.11 -24.62 -13.08
N ALA A 89 -12.48 -24.01 -14.09
CA ALA A 89 -11.91 -24.75 -15.23
C ALA A 89 -10.74 -25.66 -14.81
N ALA A 90 -9.86 -25.17 -13.93
CA ALA A 90 -8.73 -25.93 -13.39
C ALA A 90 -9.17 -27.11 -12.50
N SER A 91 -10.37 -27.02 -11.90
CA SER A 91 -10.92 -28.09 -11.05
C SER A 91 -11.22 -29.41 -11.78
N VAL A 92 -11.23 -29.40 -13.12
CA VAL A 92 -11.43 -30.61 -13.93
C VAL A 92 -10.11 -31.37 -14.16
N SER A 93 -8.93 -30.79 -13.91
CA SER A 93 -7.67 -31.46 -14.29
C SER A 93 -6.47 -31.25 -13.35
N VAL A 94 -6.65 -30.83 -12.11
CA VAL A 94 -5.51 -30.67 -11.16
C VAL A 94 -5.79 -31.38 -9.84
N ARG A 95 -5.55 -32.70 -9.83
CA ARG A 95 -5.06 -33.40 -8.64
C ARG A 95 -3.53 -33.29 -8.63
N GLU A 96 -3.01 -32.08 -8.48
CA GLU A 96 -1.60 -31.96 -8.10
C GLU A 96 -1.54 -31.84 -6.58
N PRO A 97 -0.96 -32.83 -5.86
CA PRO A 97 -0.49 -32.57 -4.50
C PRO A 97 0.49 -31.39 -4.57
N LEU A 98 0.61 -30.58 -3.52
CA LEU A 98 1.63 -29.53 -3.38
C LEU A 98 2.93 -29.96 -4.05
N THR A 99 3.15 -29.53 -5.29
CA THR A 99 4.23 -30.07 -6.10
C THR A 99 5.52 -29.60 -5.45
N THR A 100 6.57 -30.42 -5.48
CA THR A 100 7.90 -30.04 -4.96
C THR A 100 8.33 -28.67 -5.52
N VAL A 101 7.93 -28.35 -6.74
CA VAL A 101 8.15 -27.05 -7.40
C VAL A 101 7.50 -25.90 -6.64
N SER A 102 6.24 -26.03 -6.19
CA SER A 102 5.54 -24.98 -5.44
C SER A 102 6.17 -24.69 -4.07
N ILE A 103 6.64 -25.74 -3.39
CA ILE A 103 7.36 -25.63 -2.10
C ILE A 103 8.71 -24.96 -2.32
N VAL A 104 9.48 -25.39 -3.33
CA VAL A 104 10.77 -24.80 -3.67
C VAL A 104 10.62 -23.34 -4.09
N ALA A 105 9.63 -23.02 -4.92
CA ALA A 105 9.37 -21.64 -5.35
C ALA A 105 9.01 -20.72 -4.17
N THR A 106 8.16 -21.20 -3.25
CA THR A 106 7.80 -20.46 -2.03
C THR A 106 9.00 -20.27 -1.11
N GLY A 107 9.84 -21.29 -0.96
CA GLY A 107 11.09 -21.23 -0.19
C GLY A 107 12.09 -20.23 -0.79
N LEU A 108 12.28 -20.27 -2.11
CA LEU A 108 13.13 -19.32 -2.83
C LEU A 108 12.61 -17.89 -2.72
N LEU A 109 11.29 -17.67 -2.80
CA LEU A 109 10.69 -16.36 -2.60
C LEU A 109 10.92 -15.85 -1.18
N ALA A 110 10.72 -16.70 -0.16
CA ALA A 110 10.99 -16.33 1.22
C ALA A 110 12.47 -15.98 1.45
N VAL A 111 13.39 -16.79 0.91
CA VAL A 111 14.83 -16.50 0.94
C VAL A 111 15.15 -15.21 0.20
N ALA A 112 14.59 -14.98 -0.98
CA ALA A 112 14.79 -13.75 -1.74
C ALA A 112 14.31 -12.51 -0.97
N LEU A 113 13.17 -12.59 -0.28
CA LEU A 113 12.65 -11.52 0.57
C LEU A 113 13.52 -11.27 1.81
N LEU A 114 14.06 -12.33 2.42
CA LEU A 114 14.99 -12.24 3.55
C LEU A 114 16.38 -11.74 3.14
N MET A 115 16.81 -12.12 1.95
CA MET A 115 18.08 -11.73 1.35
C MET A 115 18.03 -10.33 0.73
N LEU A 116 16.84 -9.76 0.49
CA LEU A 116 16.70 -8.40 -0.01
C LEU A 116 17.35 -7.45 1.00
N PRO A 117 18.57 -6.94 0.74
CA PRO A 117 19.21 -6.03 1.66
C PRO A 117 18.36 -4.76 1.68
N ARG A 118 17.97 -4.30 2.86
CA ARG A 118 17.59 -2.91 3.02
C ARG A 118 18.88 -2.12 2.93
N ASP A 119 19.33 -1.86 1.71
CA ASP A 119 20.44 -0.99 1.43
C ASP A 119 20.08 0.40 1.94
N ARG A 120 20.49 0.70 3.18
CA ARG A 120 20.39 2.01 3.79
C ARG A 120 21.61 2.79 3.39
N HIS A 121 21.59 3.29 2.15
CA HIS A 121 22.57 4.27 1.72
C HIS A 121 22.18 5.62 2.32
N ALA A 122 23.04 6.16 3.18
CA ALA A 122 22.92 7.50 3.72
C ALA A 122 24.04 8.34 3.12
N HIS A 123 23.67 9.38 2.41
CA HIS A 123 24.61 10.36 1.87
C HIS A 123 24.34 11.70 2.52
N ALA A 124 25.38 12.52 2.63
CA ALA A 124 25.18 13.93 2.89
C ALA A 124 24.61 14.55 1.61
N HIS A 125 23.39 15.06 1.69
CA HIS A 125 22.81 15.85 0.62
C HIS A 125 22.63 17.29 1.11
N ARG A 126 22.87 18.21 0.18
CA ARG A 126 22.71 19.64 0.39
C ARG A 126 21.43 20.06 -0.31
N HIS A 127 20.42 20.47 0.46
CA HIS A 127 19.27 21.17 -0.11
C HIS A 127 19.68 22.62 -0.34
N GLU A 128 19.60 23.08 -1.59
CA GLU A 128 19.77 24.50 -1.87
C GLU A 128 18.59 25.28 -1.31
N ARG A 129 18.77 26.60 -1.17
CA ARG A 129 17.71 27.49 -0.67
C ARG A 129 16.48 27.32 -1.56
N THR A 130 15.38 26.82 -0.97
CA THR A 130 14.19 26.45 -1.72
C THR A 130 12.97 27.14 -1.13
N ARG A 131 12.17 27.75 -2.01
CA ARG A 131 10.87 28.31 -1.70
C ARG A 131 9.80 27.28 -2.02
N HIS A 132 9.04 26.84 -1.03
CA HIS A 132 7.97 25.85 -1.24
C HIS A 132 6.79 26.07 -0.30
N ALA A 133 5.69 25.34 -0.52
CA ALA A 133 4.51 25.37 0.34
C ALA A 133 4.12 23.95 0.78
N HIS A 134 3.99 23.73 2.09
CA HIS A 134 3.52 22.47 2.66
C HIS A 134 2.81 22.71 4.00
N TRP A 135 2.17 21.66 4.51
CA TRP A 135 1.48 21.68 5.80
C TRP A 135 2.46 21.48 6.95
N HIS A 136 2.55 22.42 7.88
CA HIS A 136 3.46 22.32 9.03
C HIS A 136 2.82 22.81 10.35
N ARG A 137 3.51 22.55 11.46
CA ARG A 137 3.16 22.98 12.83
C ARG A 137 4.43 23.35 13.60
N HIS A 138 4.44 24.47 14.32
CA HIS A 138 5.66 25.06 14.91
C HIS A 138 6.27 24.33 16.13
N ASP A 139 5.77 23.13 16.50
CA ASP A 139 6.33 22.33 17.60
C ASP A 139 7.08 21.07 17.13
N ASP A 140 7.41 20.99 15.84
CA ASP A 140 8.06 19.85 15.20
C ASP A 140 9.60 19.89 15.19
N ALA A 141 10.21 20.73 16.01
CA ALA A 141 11.67 20.90 16.19
C ALA A 141 12.46 21.41 14.96
N HIS A 142 11.81 21.64 13.81
CA HIS A 142 12.48 22.06 12.58
C HIS A 142 12.07 23.46 12.09
N HIS A 143 11.15 24.16 12.77
CA HIS A 143 10.67 25.47 12.35
C HIS A 143 10.63 26.50 13.49
N THR A 144 11.38 27.60 13.32
CA THR A 144 11.55 28.66 14.34
C THR A 144 11.16 30.06 13.85
N HIS A 145 10.41 30.17 12.75
CA HIS A 145 10.04 31.47 12.17
C HIS A 145 8.65 31.94 12.62
N ALA A 146 8.45 33.26 12.70
CA ALA A 146 7.20 33.88 13.13
C ALA A 146 6.43 34.43 11.92
N HIS A 147 5.10 34.26 11.93
CA HIS A 147 4.20 34.92 10.98
C HIS A 147 3.30 35.92 11.68
N GLU A 148 3.00 37.00 10.98
CA GLU A 148 2.21 38.11 11.50
C GLU A 148 0.68 37.90 11.36
N ARG A 149 0.24 37.01 10.46
CA ARG A 149 -1.18 36.89 10.05
C ARG A 149 -1.82 35.50 10.22
N LEU A 150 -1.09 34.51 10.71
CA LEU A 150 -1.60 33.14 10.88
C LEU A 150 -1.54 32.71 12.34
N PRO A 151 -2.41 31.77 12.78
CA PRO A 151 -2.42 31.29 14.14
C PRO A 151 -1.04 30.71 14.51
N ARG A 152 -0.45 31.19 15.60
CA ARG A 152 0.84 30.71 16.14
C ARG A 152 0.81 29.22 16.54
N PHE A 153 -0.38 28.63 16.63
CA PHE A 153 -0.60 27.26 17.06
C PHE A 153 -1.51 26.53 16.06
N GLY A 154 -1.17 25.28 15.76
CA GLY A 154 -1.93 24.40 14.89
C GLY A 154 -1.33 24.21 13.49
N TRP A 155 -1.88 23.26 12.74
CA TRP A 155 -1.45 22.94 11.38
C TRP A 155 -1.88 24.00 10.38
N HIS A 156 -0.96 24.45 9.54
CA HIS A 156 -1.27 25.41 8.49
C HIS A 156 -0.38 25.22 7.25
N PHE A 157 -0.81 25.83 6.14
CA PHE A 157 -0.19 25.75 4.82
C PHE A 157 0.05 27.15 4.29
N HIS A 158 1.29 27.45 3.93
CA HIS A 158 1.66 28.63 3.16
C HIS A 158 3.02 28.40 2.51
N GLU A 159 3.42 29.36 1.69
CA GLU A 159 4.73 29.37 1.06
C GLU A 159 5.76 30.02 1.97
N HIS A 160 6.89 29.36 2.19
CA HIS A 160 8.02 29.88 2.96
C HIS A 160 9.34 29.51 2.30
N ASP A 161 10.40 30.17 2.73
CA ASP A 161 11.78 29.91 2.29
C ASP A 161 12.50 29.04 3.31
N HIS A 162 13.11 27.96 2.85
CA HIS A 162 14.14 27.25 3.61
C HIS A 162 15.52 27.68 3.14
N ASP A 163 16.37 28.07 4.08
CA ASP A 163 17.79 28.26 3.81
C ASP A 163 18.46 26.94 3.42
N ALA A 164 19.63 27.03 2.78
CA ALA A 164 20.34 25.84 2.37
C ALA A 164 20.74 25.01 3.61
N ILE A 165 20.35 23.74 3.63
CA ILE A 165 20.60 22.83 4.74
C ILE A 165 21.34 21.60 4.20
N GLU A 166 22.45 21.28 4.85
CA GLU A 166 23.12 20.00 4.68
C GLU A 166 22.65 19.05 5.77
N HIS A 167 22.09 17.91 5.36
CA HIS A 167 21.71 16.86 6.29
C HIS A 167 21.96 15.48 5.70
N VAL A 168 22.03 14.49 6.59
CA VAL A 168 22.24 13.08 6.24
C VAL A 168 21.00 12.31 6.66
N HIS A 169 20.32 11.68 5.71
CA HIS A 169 19.27 10.72 6.01
C HIS A 169 19.29 9.54 5.02
N PRO A 170 18.77 8.37 5.42
CA PRO A 170 18.64 7.23 4.51
C PRO A 170 17.71 7.57 3.35
N HIS A 171 18.11 7.25 2.11
CA HIS A 171 17.19 7.33 0.96
C HIS A 171 16.24 6.12 0.96
N GLU A 172 14.93 6.36 0.78
CA GLU A 172 14.03 5.36 0.19
C GLU A 172 14.10 5.48 -1.33
N PRO A 173 14.03 4.36 -2.08
CA PRO A 173 14.01 4.41 -3.54
C PRO A 173 12.70 5.04 -4.02
N ASP A 174 12.73 6.35 -4.28
CA ASP A 174 11.63 7.09 -4.88
C ASP A 174 11.76 7.08 -6.42
N LEU A 175 10.72 6.59 -7.09
CA LEU A 175 10.59 6.57 -8.56
C LEU A 175 10.57 7.97 -9.18
N HIS A 176 10.35 9.01 -8.38
CA HIS A 176 10.20 10.40 -8.82
C HIS A 176 11.47 11.26 -8.65
N HIS A 177 12.53 10.74 -8.01
CA HIS A 177 13.80 11.45 -7.89
C HIS A 177 14.83 10.95 -8.92
N ARG A 178 14.93 11.65 -10.06
CA ARG A 178 16.07 11.48 -10.99
C ARG A 178 17.17 12.48 -10.61
N HIS A 179 18.33 11.97 -10.20
CA HIS A 179 19.52 12.78 -9.99
C HIS A 179 20.19 13.10 -11.34
N SER A 180 20.55 14.36 -11.57
CA SER A 180 21.56 14.74 -12.56
C SER A 180 22.92 14.55 -11.92
N HIS A 181 23.71 13.62 -12.46
CA HIS A 181 25.13 13.46 -12.14
C HIS A 181 25.98 14.51 -12.84
#